data_AF-A0A3Q0HKZ4-F1
#
_entry.id   AF-A0A3Q0HKZ4-F1
#
_cell.length_a   1.000
_cell.length_b   1.000
_cell.length_c   1.000
_cell.angle_alpha   90.00
_cell.angle_beta   90.00
_cell.angle_gamma   90.00
#
_symmetry.space_group_name_H-M   'P 1'
#
loop_
_entity.id
_entity.type
_entity.pdbx_description
1 polymer ?
#
loop_
_entity_poly.entity_id
_entity_poly.type
_entity_poly.pdbx_seq_one_letter_code
_entity_poly.pdbx_strand_id
1 'polypeptide(L)'
;MYELQCHLGIMELPPVSFLITLGDLSSAYALRSEPFLVLTLSKLCFVLRLVETDQMKRALCGVVEGFARAANLKFHIRDESPFPSCRAADYSFHMLPFFNLMSSNWLTSEDLELQQAAVKALGPVMGLLLHHERRRSTVFERLPCLLQQYEGGVDNLHVTMVRRCLGSRHWPMSI
;
A
#
# COMPACT_ATOMS: atom_id res chain seq x y z
N MET A 1 -11.54 -13.57 -6.88
CA MET A 1 -11.78 -12.33 -6.09
C MET A 1 -13.19 -12.27 -5.53
N TYR A 2 -14.24 -12.37 -6.35
CA TYR A 2 -15.62 -12.36 -5.86
C TYR A 2 -15.91 -13.40 -4.78
N GLU A 3 -15.60 -14.67 -5.04
CA GLU A 3 -15.82 -15.78 -4.08
C GLU A 3 -15.11 -15.52 -2.74
N LEU A 4 -13.84 -15.12 -2.76
CA LEU A 4 -13.10 -14.76 -1.54
C LEU A 4 -13.79 -13.62 -0.78
N GLN A 5 -14.22 -12.56 -1.48
CA GLN A 5 -14.90 -11.44 -0.84
C GLN A 5 -16.24 -11.84 -0.20
N CYS A 6 -16.96 -12.80 -0.77
CA CYS A 6 -18.19 -13.36 -0.19
C CYS A 6 -17.91 -14.11 1.11
N HIS A 7 -16.79 -14.81 1.20
CA HIS A 7 -16.37 -15.54 2.40
C HIS A 7 -15.70 -14.65 3.47
N LEU A 8 -15.39 -13.40 3.16
CA LEU A 8 -14.90 -12.45 4.15
C LEU A 8 -16.06 -11.97 5.02
N GLY A 9 -16.23 -12.59 6.18
CA GLY A 9 -17.14 -12.17 7.24
C GLY A 9 -16.80 -10.76 7.75
N ILE A 10 -17.81 -10.05 8.25
CA ILE A 10 -17.60 -8.78 8.95
C ILE A 10 -17.25 -9.12 10.39
N MET A 11 -16.15 -8.56 10.91
CA MET A 11 -15.72 -8.74 12.30
C MET A 11 -15.36 -10.20 12.67
N GLU A 12 -15.08 -11.03 11.66
CA GLU A 12 -14.51 -12.37 11.81
C GLU A 12 -13.06 -12.35 11.34
N LEU A 13 -12.20 -13.08 12.04
CA LEU A 13 -10.78 -13.18 11.68
C LEU A 13 -10.60 -14.26 10.60
N PRO A 14 -10.26 -13.89 9.35
CA PRO A 14 -10.03 -14.88 8.31
C PRO A 14 -8.73 -15.66 8.58
N PRO A 15 -8.61 -16.90 8.08
CA PRO A 15 -7.36 -17.64 8.17
C PRO A 15 -6.23 -16.92 7.43
N VAL A 16 -4.99 -17.06 7.91
CA VAL A 16 -3.81 -16.40 7.32
C VAL A 16 -3.66 -16.72 5.82
N SER A 17 -3.90 -17.96 5.42
CA SER A 17 -3.84 -18.40 4.01
C SER A 17 -4.82 -17.64 3.12
N PHE A 18 -5.99 -17.26 3.64
CA PHE A 18 -6.96 -16.44 2.93
C PHE A 18 -6.40 -15.03 2.67
N LEU A 19 -5.80 -14.40 3.69
CA LEU A 19 -5.17 -13.09 3.54
C LEU A 19 -4.03 -13.13 2.51
N ILE A 20 -3.16 -14.13 2.58
CA ILE A 20 -2.06 -14.30 1.60
C ILE A 20 -2.64 -14.42 0.19
N THR A 21 -3.59 -15.32 -0.03
CA THR A 21 -4.22 -15.55 -1.34
C THR A 21 -4.90 -14.28 -1.86
N LEU A 22 -5.55 -13.52 -0.98
CA LEU A 22 -6.20 -12.26 -1.33
C LEU A 22 -5.18 -11.20 -1.78
N GLY A 23 -4.05 -11.11 -1.09
CA GLY A 23 -2.94 -10.23 -1.47
C GLY A 23 -2.36 -10.60 -2.83
N ASP A 24 -2.05 -11.87 -3.05
CA ASP A 24 -1.49 -12.37 -4.31
C ASP A 24 -2.42 -12.11 -5.49
N LEU A 25 -3.73 -12.37 -5.33
CA LEU A 25 -4.72 -12.11 -6.35
C LEU A 25 -4.88 -10.63 -6.66
N SER A 26 -4.84 -9.76 -5.64
CA SER A 26 -4.93 -8.31 -5.85
C SER A 26 -3.73 -7.77 -6.63
N SER A 27 -2.55 -8.34 -6.40
CA SER A 27 -1.33 -7.98 -7.11
C SER A 27 -1.34 -8.50 -8.55
N ALA A 28 -1.64 -9.79 -8.74
CA ALA A 28 -1.64 -10.44 -10.05
C ALA A 28 -2.76 -9.96 -10.98
N TYR A 29 -3.91 -9.58 -10.41
CA TYR A 29 -5.11 -9.17 -11.14
C TYR A 29 -5.54 -7.74 -10.81
N ALA A 30 -4.57 -6.84 -10.62
CA ALA A 30 -4.76 -5.44 -10.22
C ALA A 30 -5.99 -4.76 -10.86
N LEU A 31 -6.04 -4.65 -12.19
CA LEU A 31 -7.15 -3.98 -12.90
C LEU A 31 -8.48 -4.73 -12.78
N ARG A 32 -8.46 -6.07 -12.77
CA ARG A 32 -9.68 -6.89 -12.65
C ARG A 32 -10.22 -6.97 -11.22
N SER A 33 -9.40 -6.65 -10.22
CA SER A 33 -9.77 -6.67 -8.81
C SER A 33 -10.51 -5.39 -8.37
N GLU A 34 -10.49 -4.35 -9.20
CA GLU A 34 -11.02 -3.02 -8.91
C GLU A 34 -12.41 -2.97 -8.26
N PRO A 35 -13.46 -3.63 -8.80
CA PRO A 35 -14.81 -3.53 -8.24
C PRO A 35 -14.90 -4.11 -6.82
N PHE A 36 -13.94 -4.94 -6.43
CA PHE A 36 -13.88 -5.58 -5.13
C PHE A 36 -13.00 -4.81 -4.14
N LEU A 37 -12.21 -3.83 -4.58
CA LEU A 37 -11.18 -3.18 -3.76
C LEU A 37 -11.79 -2.44 -2.55
N VAL A 38 -12.71 -1.52 -2.80
CA VAL A 38 -13.30 -0.65 -1.75
C VAL A 38 -14.04 -1.47 -0.69
N LEU A 39 -14.91 -2.39 -1.10
CA LEU A 39 -15.68 -3.22 -0.17
C LEU A 39 -14.78 -4.20 0.60
N THR A 40 -13.77 -4.79 -0.04
CA THR A 40 -12.82 -5.67 0.67
C THR A 40 -11.99 -4.89 1.67
N LEU A 41 -11.46 -3.72 1.32
CA LEU A 41 -10.73 -2.85 2.25
C LEU A 41 -11.61 -2.42 3.43
N SER A 42 -12.88 -2.10 3.17
CA SER A 42 -13.86 -1.78 4.21
C SER A 42 -14.00 -2.91 5.23
N LYS A 43 -14.12 -4.17 4.76
CA LYS A 43 -14.20 -5.35 5.63
C LYS A 43 -12.90 -5.57 6.39
N LEU A 44 -11.75 -5.42 5.71
CA LEU A 44 -10.43 -5.57 6.32
C LEU A 44 -10.15 -4.52 7.41
N CYS A 45 -10.77 -3.34 7.36
CA CYS A 45 -10.67 -2.35 8.46
C CYS A 45 -11.21 -2.91 9.80
N PHE A 46 -12.19 -3.82 9.76
CA PHE A 46 -12.66 -4.50 10.97
C PHE A 46 -11.68 -5.59 11.40
N VAL A 47 -11.16 -6.36 10.45
CA VAL A 47 -10.12 -7.38 10.69
C VAL A 47 -8.87 -6.76 11.31
N LEU A 48 -8.49 -5.54 10.92
CA LEU A 48 -7.34 -4.80 11.45
C LEU A 48 -7.32 -4.74 12.99
N ARG A 49 -8.49 -4.71 13.64
CA ARG A 49 -8.61 -4.65 15.10
C ARG A 49 -8.53 -6.03 15.77
N LEU A 50 -8.65 -7.10 15.00
CA LEU A 50 -8.68 -8.50 15.47
C LEU A 50 -7.35 -9.22 15.25
N VAL A 51 -6.42 -8.59 14.53
CA VAL A 51 -5.13 -9.19 14.19
C VAL A 51 -4.17 -9.06 15.38
N GLU A 52 -3.85 -10.20 16.00
CA GLU A 52 -2.98 -10.25 17.18
C GLU A 52 -1.56 -10.71 16.84
N THR A 53 -1.43 -11.69 15.93
CA THR A 53 -0.14 -12.31 15.62
C THR A 53 0.64 -11.56 14.55
N ASP A 54 1.96 -11.54 14.65
CA ASP A 54 2.81 -10.87 13.65
C ASP A 54 2.73 -11.52 12.28
N GLN A 55 2.48 -12.84 12.22
CA GLN A 55 2.18 -13.53 10.96
C GLN A 55 0.92 -12.98 10.28
N MET A 56 -0.15 -12.72 11.03
CA MET A 56 -1.37 -12.11 10.48
C MET A 56 -1.14 -10.65 10.07
N LYS A 57 -0.39 -9.88 10.87
CA LYS A 57 -0.03 -8.50 10.52
C LYS A 57 0.77 -8.46 9.22
N ARG A 58 1.73 -9.37 9.04
CA ARG A 58 2.49 -9.55 7.78
C ARG A 58 1.61 -9.91 6.59
N ALA A 59 0.70 -10.88 6.77
CA ALA A 59 -0.25 -11.23 5.71
C ALA A 59 -1.13 -10.04 5.33
N LEU A 60 -1.58 -9.25 6.32
CA LEU A 60 -2.36 -8.05 6.08
C LEU A 60 -1.55 -6.94 5.39
N CYS A 61 -0.26 -6.78 5.70
CA CYS A 61 0.64 -5.90 4.94
C CYS A 61 0.67 -6.29 3.47
N GLY A 62 0.79 -7.59 3.16
CA GLY A 62 0.77 -8.10 1.78
C GLY A 62 -0.53 -7.79 1.04
N VAL A 63 -1.68 -7.96 1.72
CA VAL A 63 -2.99 -7.57 1.16
C VAL A 63 -3.03 -6.07 0.86
N VAL A 64 -2.69 -5.23 1.84
CA VAL A 64 -2.75 -3.78 1.70
C VAL A 64 -1.78 -3.29 0.61
N GLU A 65 -0.59 -3.87 0.52
CA GLU A 65 0.38 -3.60 -0.53
C GLU A 65 -0.20 -3.88 -1.92
N GLY A 66 -0.74 -5.08 -2.13
CA GLY A 66 -1.31 -5.50 -3.42
C GLY A 66 -2.47 -4.61 -3.86
N PHE A 67 -3.39 -4.31 -2.94
CA PHE A 67 -4.52 -3.41 -3.20
C PHE A 67 -4.07 -1.99 -3.52
N ALA A 68 -3.08 -1.46 -2.78
CA ALA A 68 -2.55 -0.13 -3.03
C ALA A 68 -1.83 -0.05 -4.39
N ARG A 69 -1.04 -1.06 -4.76
CA ARG A 69 -0.41 -1.15 -6.09
C ARG A 69 -1.46 -1.19 -7.19
N ALA A 70 -2.50 -2.01 -7.02
CA ALA A 70 -3.59 -2.11 -7.99
C ALA A 70 -4.31 -0.78 -8.20
N ALA A 71 -4.63 -0.08 -7.12
CA ALA A 71 -5.29 1.21 -7.18
C ALA A 71 -4.39 2.30 -7.80
N ASN A 72 -3.09 2.33 -7.48
CA ASN A 72 -2.14 3.28 -8.10
C ASN A 72 -1.96 3.03 -9.60
N LEU A 73 -1.85 1.76 -10.02
CA LEU A 73 -1.70 1.39 -11.43
C LEU A 73 -2.84 1.98 -12.28
N LYS A 74 -4.07 1.90 -11.75
CA LYS A 74 -5.24 2.49 -12.37
C LYS A 74 -5.14 4.01 -12.50
N PHE A 75 -4.68 4.73 -11.47
CA PHE A 75 -4.47 6.18 -11.56
C PHE A 75 -3.40 6.56 -12.59
N HIS A 76 -2.48 5.64 -12.90
CA HIS A 76 -1.45 5.85 -13.91
C HIS A 76 -1.94 5.56 -15.34
N ILE A 77 -2.75 4.50 -15.54
CA ILE A 77 -3.15 4.01 -16.88
C ILE A 77 -4.45 4.66 -17.41
N ARG A 78 -5.23 5.31 -16.55
CA ARG A 78 -6.45 6.13 -16.80
C ARG A 78 -7.55 5.62 -17.76
N ASP A 79 -7.43 4.49 -18.47
CA ASP A 79 -8.46 4.09 -19.45
C ASP A 79 -8.56 2.57 -19.79
N GLU A 80 -7.80 1.69 -19.13
CA GLU A 80 -7.83 0.24 -19.44
C GLU A 80 -8.77 -0.59 -18.56
N SER A 81 -9.37 0.01 -17.52
CA SER A 81 -10.29 -0.73 -16.66
C SER A 81 -11.68 -0.82 -17.28
N PRO A 82 -12.26 -2.02 -17.40
CA PRO A 82 -13.63 -2.18 -17.89
C PRO A 82 -14.70 -1.75 -16.86
N PHE A 83 -14.31 -1.25 -15.68
CA PHE A 83 -15.20 -0.94 -14.57
C PHE A 83 -15.29 0.56 -14.25
N PRO A 84 -16.41 1.04 -13.67
CA PRO A 84 -16.54 2.43 -13.22
C PRO A 84 -15.47 2.77 -12.19
N SER A 85 -14.74 3.86 -12.46
CA SER A 85 -13.59 4.24 -11.65
C SER A 85 -14.02 4.76 -10.27
N CYS A 86 -13.68 4.05 -9.19
CA CYS A 86 -13.68 4.64 -7.84
C CYS A 86 -12.70 5.82 -7.77
N ARG A 87 -13.07 6.86 -7.02
CA ARG A 87 -12.25 8.07 -6.84
C ARG A 87 -11.11 7.79 -5.87
N ALA A 88 -10.02 8.54 -5.98
CA ALA A 88 -8.92 8.48 -5.02
C ALA A 88 -9.39 8.66 -3.56
N ALA A 89 -10.44 9.44 -3.35
CA ALA A 89 -11.07 9.64 -2.05
C ALA A 89 -11.62 8.33 -1.43
N ASP A 90 -12.24 7.48 -2.25
CA ASP A 90 -12.87 6.23 -1.79
C ASP A 90 -11.80 5.27 -1.28
N TYR A 91 -10.73 5.07 -2.04
CA TYR A 91 -9.59 4.26 -1.60
C TYR A 91 -8.88 4.86 -0.38
N SER A 92 -8.67 6.18 -0.40
CA SER A 92 -7.93 6.87 0.66
C SER A 92 -8.63 6.79 2.01
N PHE A 93 -9.96 6.79 2.02
CA PHE A 93 -10.74 6.64 3.25
C PHE A 93 -10.48 5.29 3.93
N HIS A 94 -10.46 4.19 3.15
CA HIS A 94 -10.23 2.85 3.70
C HIS A 94 -8.75 2.50 3.92
N MET A 95 -7.82 3.15 3.20
CA MET A 95 -6.39 2.89 3.37
C MET A 95 -5.75 3.62 4.56
N LEU A 96 -6.33 4.74 4.99
CA LEU A 96 -5.76 5.56 6.06
C LEU A 96 -5.59 4.81 7.41
N PRO A 97 -6.54 3.97 7.88
CA PRO A 97 -6.36 3.21 9.11
C PRO A 97 -5.14 2.26 9.05
N PHE A 98 -4.93 1.59 7.93
CA PHE A 98 -3.78 0.71 7.73
C PHE A 98 -2.48 1.50 7.70
N PHE A 99 -2.45 2.63 6.98
CA PHE A 99 -1.30 3.54 6.94
C PHE A 99 -0.90 3.97 8.36
N ASN A 100 -1.85 4.43 9.16
CA ASN A 100 -1.59 4.89 10.52
C ASN A 100 -1.09 3.77 11.43
N LEU A 101 -1.69 2.57 11.37
CA LEU A 101 -1.26 1.45 12.20
C LEU A 101 0.14 0.95 11.82
N MET A 102 0.41 0.79 10.52
CA MET A 102 1.72 0.38 10.03
C MET A 102 2.79 1.40 10.41
N SER A 103 2.54 2.69 10.14
CA SER A 103 3.50 3.78 10.40
C SER A 103 3.73 4.12 11.88
N SER A 104 3.05 3.44 12.81
CA SER A 104 3.22 3.63 14.25
C SER A 104 3.61 2.33 14.94
N ASN A 105 2.67 1.40 15.08
CA ASN A 105 2.82 0.21 15.89
C ASN A 105 3.72 -0.84 15.22
N TRP A 106 3.51 -1.12 13.93
CA TRP A 106 4.17 -2.26 13.29
C TRP A 106 5.60 -1.96 12.86
N LEU A 107 5.94 -0.71 12.55
CA LEU A 107 7.32 -0.31 12.31
C LEU A 107 8.21 -0.37 13.55
N THR A 108 7.64 -0.31 14.75
CA THR A 108 8.39 -0.44 16.01
C THR A 108 8.34 -1.86 16.58
N SER A 109 7.87 -2.84 15.80
CA SER A 109 7.83 -4.24 16.23
C SER A 109 9.23 -4.82 16.39
N GLU A 110 9.38 -5.79 17.30
CA GLU A 110 10.60 -6.60 17.43
C GLU A 110 10.74 -7.64 16.30
N ASP A 111 9.64 -8.00 15.63
CA ASP A 111 9.65 -8.86 14.43
C ASP A 111 10.13 -8.07 13.20
N LEU A 112 11.40 -8.29 12.81
CA LEU A 112 12.03 -7.71 11.63
C LEU A 112 11.27 -8.02 10.32
N GLU A 113 10.67 -9.21 10.20
CA GLU A 113 9.88 -9.57 9.02
C GLU A 113 8.60 -8.73 8.95
N LEU A 114 8.00 -8.43 10.11
CA LEU A 114 6.84 -7.53 10.19
C LEU A 114 7.22 -6.09 9.85
N GLN A 115 8.35 -5.60 10.37
CA GLN A 115 8.84 -4.27 10.01
C GLN A 115 9.07 -4.15 8.50
N GLN A 116 9.74 -5.14 7.89
CA GLN A 116 9.99 -5.17 6.46
C GLN A 116 8.68 -5.20 5.64
N ALA A 117 7.71 -6.03 6.05
CA ALA A 117 6.41 -6.10 5.39
C ALA A 117 5.65 -4.76 5.49
N ALA A 118 5.70 -4.10 6.66
CA ALA A 118 5.08 -2.79 6.86
C ALA A 118 5.72 -1.72 5.97
N VAL A 119 7.06 -1.63 5.94
CA VAL A 119 7.78 -0.69 5.06
C VAL A 119 7.41 -0.90 3.59
N LYS A 120 7.39 -2.17 3.15
CA LYS A 120 7.06 -2.53 1.76
C LYS A 120 5.63 -2.13 1.37
N ALA A 121 4.68 -2.27 2.29
CA ALA A 121 3.28 -1.88 2.09
C ALA A 121 3.08 -0.35 2.13
N LEU A 122 3.82 0.36 2.98
CA LEU A 122 3.68 1.80 3.17
C LEU A 122 3.97 2.61 1.89
N GLY A 123 4.95 2.21 1.08
CA GLY A 123 5.29 2.89 -0.18
C GLY A 123 4.09 3.07 -1.13
N PRO A 124 3.46 1.99 -1.63
CA PRO A 124 2.28 2.10 -2.50
C PRO A 124 1.07 2.72 -1.77
N VAL A 125 0.89 2.49 -0.47
CA VAL A 125 -0.18 3.15 0.30
C VAL A 125 -0.01 4.67 0.30
N MET A 126 1.20 5.17 0.50
CA MET A 126 1.49 6.60 0.42
C MET A 126 1.24 7.15 -0.98
N GLY A 127 1.71 6.45 -2.02
CA GLY A 127 1.42 6.82 -3.41
C GLY A 127 -0.07 7.01 -3.65
N LEU A 128 -0.88 6.09 -3.10
CA LEU A 128 -2.33 6.14 -3.21
C LEU A 128 -2.92 7.34 -2.47
N LEU A 129 -2.49 7.57 -1.22
CA LEU A 129 -2.97 8.65 -0.38
C LEU A 129 -2.60 10.03 -0.95
N LEU A 130 -1.47 10.16 -1.63
CA LEU A 130 -1.02 11.41 -2.25
C LEU A 130 -1.92 11.87 -3.43
N HIS A 131 -2.69 10.95 -4.02
CA HIS A 131 -3.73 11.29 -5.00
C HIS A 131 -4.93 12.02 -4.36
N HIS A 132 -5.07 12.01 -3.04
CA HIS A 132 -6.11 12.74 -2.32
C HIS A 132 -5.52 13.91 -1.52
N GLU A 133 -5.78 15.13 -1.97
CA GLU A 133 -5.13 16.34 -1.43
C GLU A 133 -5.24 16.47 0.09
N ARG A 134 -6.40 16.15 0.67
CA ARG A 134 -6.61 16.21 2.14
C ARG A 134 -5.80 15.20 2.94
N ARG A 135 -5.10 14.25 2.30
CA ARG A 135 -4.24 13.26 2.98
C ARG A 135 -2.75 13.58 2.86
N ARG A 136 -2.36 14.56 2.03
CA ARG A 136 -0.96 14.89 1.80
C ARG A 136 -0.22 15.28 3.07
N SER A 137 -0.82 16.12 3.93
CA SER A 137 -0.23 16.53 5.21
C SER A 137 0.09 15.33 6.10
N THR A 138 -0.87 14.42 6.29
CA THR A 138 -0.69 13.21 7.10
C THR A 138 0.42 12.30 6.56
N VAL A 139 0.54 12.18 5.23
CA VAL A 139 1.64 11.42 4.61
C VAL A 139 2.99 12.09 4.87
N PHE A 140 3.07 13.42 4.68
CA PHE A 140 4.31 14.17 4.89
C PHE A 140 4.76 14.20 6.35
N GLU A 141 3.83 14.25 7.31
CA GLU A 141 4.13 14.16 8.75
C GLU A 141 4.79 12.84 9.15
N ARG A 142 4.50 11.75 8.44
CA ARG A 142 5.04 10.42 8.74
C ARG A 142 6.38 10.14 8.05
N LEU A 143 6.73 10.88 7.00
CA LEU A 143 7.98 10.66 6.24
C LEU A 143 9.25 10.64 7.10
N PRO A 144 9.46 11.56 8.06
CA PRO A 144 10.68 11.55 8.86
C PRO A 144 10.87 10.24 9.64
N CYS A 145 9.79 9.72 10.24
CA CYS A 145 9.80 8.45 10.99
C CYS A 145 10.13 7.26 10.06
N LEU A 146 9.66 7.29 8.82
CA LEU A 146 9.99 6.27 7.82
C LEU A 146 11.45 6.35 7.38
N LEU A 147 11.97 7.56 7.15
CA LEU A 147 13.36 7.77 6.75
C LEU A 147 14.35 7.33 7.83
N GLN A 148 14.00 7.52 9.11
CA GLN A 148 14.82 7.06 10.23
C GLN A 148 15.05 5.54 10.22
N GLN A 149 14.11 4.74 9.70
CA GLN A 149 14.28 3.29 9.55
C GLN A 149 15.43 2.92 8.59
N TYR A 150 15.79 3.81 7.67
CA TYR A 150 16.89 3.60 6.73
C TYR A 150 18.26 4.02 7.29
N GLU A 151 18.29 4.95 8.25
CA GLU A 151 19.54 5.43 8.85
C GLU A 151 20.13 4.42 9.85
N GLY A 152 19.31 3.57 10.48
CA GLY A 152 19.74 2.55 11.44
C GLY A 152 20.18 1.21 10.85
N GLY A 153 20.02 0.99 9.53
CA GLY A 153 20.13 -0.34 8.89
C GLY A 153 20.87 -0.33 7.55
N VAL A 154 22.00 0.36 7.48
CA VAL A 154 22.76 0.64 6.24
C VAL A 154 23.25 -0.63 5.51
N ASP A 155 23.22 -1.81 6.11
CA ASP A 155 23.89 -2.97 5.52
C ASP A 155 23.08 -3.82 4.54
N ASN A 156 21.77 -3.63 4.31
CA ASN A 156 21.02 -4.58 3.44
C ASN A 156 19.90 -4.03 2.51
N LEU A 157 19.67 -2.72 2.40
CA LEU A 157 18.67 -2.20 1.45
C LEU A 157 19.32 -1.43 0.30
N HIS A 158 19.63 -2.15 -0.79
CA HIS A 158 20.00 -1.57 -2.08
C HIS A 158 18.84 -0.78 -2.70
N VAL A 159 18.60 0.43 -2.22
CA VAL A 159 17.77 1.40 -2.94
C VAL A 159 18.62 1.95 -4.10
N THR A 160 18.30 1.52 -5.31
CA THR A 160 18.90 2.11 -6.51
C THR A 160 18.31 3.51 -6.67
N MET A 161 19.09 4.53 -6.33
CA MET A 161 18.76 5.92 -6.66
C MET A 161 18.68 6.04 -8.18
N VAL A 162 17.47 6.08 -8.73
CA VAL A 162 17.25 6.48 -10.11
C VAL A 162 17.57 7.98 -10.18
N ARG A 163 18.82 8.31 -10.51
CA ARG A 163 19.18 9.64 -10.97
C ARG A 163 18.30 9.96 -12.18
N ARG A 164 17.33 10.86 -12.02
CA ARG A 164 16.78 11.57 -13.18
C ARG A 164 17.95 12.29 -13.84
N CYS A 165 18.36 11.79 -15.01
CA CYS A 165 19.16 12.58 -15.94
C CYS A 165 18.33 13.81 -16.33
N LEU A 166 18.52 14.92 -15.62
CA LEU A 166 18.26 16.24 -16.18
C LEU A 166 19.25 16.37 -17.34
N GLY A 167 18.75 16.11 -18.55
CA GLY A 167 19.49 16.35 -19.77
C GLY A 167 19.91 17.81 -19.82
N SER A 168 21.18 18.09 -19.54
CA SER A 168 21.81 19.35 -19.89
C SER A 168 21.88 19.40 -21.41
N ARG A 169 20.86 19.98 -22.05
CA ARG A 169 20.99 20.40 -23.45
C ARG A 169 21.96 21.59 -23.45
N HIS A 170 23.19 21.31 -23.87
CA HIS A 170 24.12 22.31 -24.39
C HIS A 170 23.38 23.15 -25.44
N TRP A 171 23.31 24.45 -25.24
CA TRP A 171 23.07 25.41 -26.31
C TRP A 171 24.44 25.80 -26.87
N PRO A 172 24.71 25.64 -28.18
CA PRO A 172 25.88 26.25 -28.78
C PRO A 172 25.58 27.73 -29.00
N MET A 173 26.31 28.62 -28.32
CA MET A 173 26.48 29.98 -28.83
C MET A 173 27.57 29.92 -29.89
N SER A 174 27.19 30.24 -31.12
CA SER A 174 28.10 30.65 -32.19
C SER A 174 27.56 31.96 -32.74
N ILE A 175 28.28 33.03 -32.44
CA ILE A 175 28.79 34.12 -33.31
C ILE A 175 29.28 35.22 -32.38
#